data_AF-A0A2P6W4U4-F1
#
_entry.id   AF-A0A2P6W4U4-F1
#
_cell.length_a   1.000
_cell.length_b   1.000
_cell.length_c   1.000
_cell.angle_alpha   90.00
_cell.angle_beta   90.00
_cell.angle_gamma   90.00
#
_symmetry.space_group_name_H-M   'P 1'
#
loop_
_entity.id
_entity.type
_entity.pdbx_description
1 polymer ?
#
loop_
_entity_poly.entity_id
_entity_poly.type
_entity_poly.pdbx_seq_one_letter_code
_entity_poly.pdbx_strand_id
1 'polypeptide(L)'
;MTELEKLKKQIKEEASQNPEKFFATDVLKEKGFSRGKCENCGMYFWSSADRRTVCGEPECGDGYTFIGDSPTDREFSYTEAWELYEDFMNSRGYKSIERYPVVARWRDDTEFVGGSIYCFQPYVV
;
A
#
# COMPACT_ATOMS: atom_id res chain seq x y z
N MET A 1 -12.52 21.36 -10.19
CA MET A 1 -11.38 20.60 -9.67
C MET A 1 -10.36 21.56 -9.08
N THR A 2 -9.91 21.31 -7.86
CA THR A 2 -8.80 22.04 -7.20
C THR A 2 -7.49 21.79 -7.93
N GLU A 3 -6.47 22.62 -7.70
CA GLU A 3 -5.12 22.39 -8.25
C GLU A 3 -4.56 21.03 -7.83
N LEU A 4 -4.80 20.62 -6.58
CA LEU A 4 -4.41 19.31 -6.09
C LEU A 4 -5.10 18.17 -6.84
N GLU A 5 -6.39 18.31 -7.15
CA GLU A 5 -7.13 17.30 -7.91
C GLU A 5 -6.62 17.18 -9.36
N LYS A 6 -6.26 18.31 -9.98
CA LYS A 6 -5.62 18.31 -11.32
C LYS A 6 -4.29 17.58 -11.28
N LEU A 7 -3.44 17.88 -10.29
CA LEU A 7 -2.14 17.23 -10.12
C LEU A 7 -2.29 15.72 -9.91
N LYS A 8 -3.17 15.29 -9.01
CA LYS A 8 -3.46 13.87 -8.76
C LYS A 8 -3.89 13.15 -10.04
N LYS A 9 -4.75 13.80 -10.84
CA LYS A 9 -5.20 13.26 -12.12
C LYS A 9 -4.04 13.10 -13.11
N GLN A 10 -3.18 14.11 -13.25
CA GLN A 10 -2.02 14.08 -14.14
C GLN A 10 -1.04 12.96 -13.75
N ILE A 11 -0.70 12.85 -12.47
CA ILE A 11 0.20 11.80 -11.96
C ILE A 11 -0.38 10.42 -12.27
N LYS A 12 -1.69 10.24 -12.04
CA LYS A 12 -2.38 8.99 -12.33
C LYS A 12 -2.36 8.63 -13.81
N GLU A 13 -2.55 9.61 -14.70
CA GLU A 13 -2.48 9.40 -16.16
C GLU A 13 -1.06 9.03 -16.60
N GLU A 14 -0.04 9.75 -16.12
CA GLU A 14 1.36 9.49 -16.45
C GLU A 14 1.81 8.10 -15.96
N ALA A 15 1.51 7.75 -14.71
CA ALA A 15 1.84 6.44 -14.15
C ALA A 15 1.07 5.30 -14.83
N SER A 16 -0.13 5.60 -15.35
CA SER A 16 -0.89 4.62 -16.13
C SER A 16 -0.25 4.35 -17.49
N GLN A 17 0.25 5.39 -18.16
CA GLN A 17 0.87 5.28 -19.49
C GLN A 17 2.28 4.69 -19.44
N ASN A 18 3.08 5.01 -18.41
CA ASN A 18 4.49 4.63 -18.31
C ASN A 18 4.78 3.85 -17.02
N PRO A 19 4.18 2.67 -16.80
CA PRO A 19 4.29 1.95 -15.53
C PRO A 19 5.73 1.60 -15.15
N GLU A 20 6.60 1.31 -16.12
CA GLU A 20 8.03 1.01 -15.92
C GLU A 20 8.82 2.14 -15.27
N LYS A 21 8.36 3.39 -15.39
CA LYS A 21 8.99 4.55 -14.73
C LYS A 21 8.67 4.60 -13.23
N PHE A 22 7.53 4.06 -12.81
CA PHE A 22 7.01 4.25 -11.44
C PHE A 22 6.95 2.95 -10.63
N PHE A 23 6.97 1.80 -11.29
CA PHE A 23 6.85 0.50 -10.67
C PHE A 23 7.97 -0.42 -11.17
N ALA A 24 8.40 -1.36 -10.32
CA ALA A 24 9.38 -2.39 -10.69
C ALA A 24 8.75 -3.47 -11.58
N THR A 25 8.34 -3.10 -12.80
CA THR A 25 7.53 -3.95 -13.69
C THR A 25 8.21 -5.25 -14.07
N ASP A 26 9.54 -5.24 -14.18
CA ASP A 26 10.29 -6.44 -14.55
C ASP A 26 10.31 -7.45 -13.41
N VAL A 27 10.49 -6.99 -12.17
CA VAL A 27 10.38 -7.83 -10.96
C VAL A 27 8.96 -8.39 -10.83
N LEU A 28 7.94 -7.57 -11.07
CA LEU A 28 6.55 -8.03 -11.00
C LEU A 28 6.28 -9.15 -12.03
N LYS A 29 6.70 -8.97 -13.28
CA LYS A 29 6.58 -9.99 -14.33
C LYS A 29 7.37 -11.26 -13.99
N GLU A 30 8.60 -11.11 -13.50
CA GLU A 30 9.45 -12.23 -13.06
C GLU A 30 8.77 -13.03 -11.94
N LYS A 31 8.08 -12.35 -11.02
CA LYS A 31 7.29 -12.97 -9.95
C LYS A 31 5.92 -13.50 -10.40
N GLY A 32 5.62 -13.49 -11.70
CA GLY A 32 4.38 -14.02 -12.27
C GLY A 32 3.17 -13.08 -12.16
N PHE A 33 3.37 -11.79 -11.91
CA PHE A 33 2.28 -10.82 -11.92
C PHE A 33 2.01 -10.32 -13.34
N SER A 34 0.73 -10.20 -13.67
CA SER A 34 0.22 -9.57 -14.88
C SER A 34 -0.45 -8.24 -14.55
N ARG A 35 -0.42 -7.28 -15.49
CA ARG A 35 -1.07 -5.98 -15.35
C ARG A 35 -2.47 -6.03 -15.96
N GLY A 36 -3.48 -5.72 -15.16
CA GLY A 36 -4.87 -5.59 -15.59
C GLY A 36 -5.37 -4.15 -15.50
N LYS A 37 -6.52 -3.88 -16.12
CA LYS A 37 -7.31 -2.65 -15.93
C LYS A 37 -8.66 -3.05 -15.37
N CYS A 38 -9.02 -2.48 -14.23
CA CYS A 38 -10.28 -2.78 -13.57
C CYS A 38 -11.45 -2.32 -14.43
N GLU A 39 -12.40 -3.22 -14.67
CA GLU A 39 -13.60 -2.94 -15.47
C GLU A 39 -14.54 -1.93 -14.78
N ASN A 40 -14.53 -1.87 -13.44
CA ASN A 40 -15.44 -1.03 -12.66
C ASN A 40 -14.92 0.40 -12.44
N CYS A 41 -13.66 0.55 -12.01
CA CYS A 41 -13.09 1.87 -11.69
C CYS A 41 -12.06 2.38 -12.72
N GLY A 42 -11.70 1.55 -13.71
CA GLY A 42 -10.72 1.90 -14.75
C GLY A 42 -9.27 1.98 -14.26
N MET A 43 -8.98 1.69 -12.99
CA MET A 43 -7.62 1.68 -12.44
C MET A 43 -6.81 0.51 -12.97
N TYR A 44 -5.53 0.75 -13.28
CA TYR A 44 -4.60 -0.35 -13.51
C TYR A 44 -4.18 -0.99 -12.19
N PHE A 45 -4.03 -2.31 -12.20
CA PHE A 45 -3.58 -3.10 -11.05
C PHE A 45 -2.68 -4.24 -11.50
N TRP A 46 -1.94 -4.83 -10.56
CA TRP A 46 -1.11 -6.01 -10.80
C TRP A 46 -1.69 -7.20 -10.03
N SER A 47 -1.74 -8.37 -10.67
CA SER A 47 -2.33 -9.58 -10.11
C SER A 47 -1.52 -10.80 -10.52
N SER A 48 -1.26 -11.70 -9.57
CA SER A 48 -0.74 -13.04 -9.84
C SER A 48 -1.84 -14.02 -10.28
N ALA A 49 -3.11 -13.69 -10.03
CA ALA A 49 -4.24 -14.49 -10.52
C ALA A 49 -4.46 -14.25 -12.01
N ASP A 50 -4.49 -15.34 -12.77
CA ASP A 50 -4.81 -15.32 -14.19
C ASP A 50 -6.22 -14.75 -14.42
N ARG A 51 -6.32 -13.83 -15.38
CA ARG A 51 -7.61 -13.27 -15.87
C ARG A 51 -8.44 -12.51 -14.83
N ARG A 52 -7.83 -11.98 -13.76
CA ARG A 52 -8.53 -11.06 -12.85
C ARG A 52 -8.96 -9.80 -13.61
N THR A 53 -10.24 -9.43 -13.53
CA THR A 53 -10.83 -8.26 -14.22
C THR A 53 -11.08 -7.06 -13.30
N VAL A 54 -10.97 -7.22 -11.98
CA VAL A 54 -11.25 -6.19 -10.96
C VAL A 54 -10.07 -5.99 -10.00
N CYS A 55 -9.84 -4.75 -9.53
CA CYS A 55 -8.62 -4.37 -8.79
C CYS A 55 -8.54 -4.91 -7.36
N GLY A 56 -9.63 -5.45 -6.81
CA GLY A 56 -9.69 -5.95 -5.43
C GLY A 56 -10.13 -4.92 -4.41
N GLU A 57 -10.44 -3.69 -4.82
CA GLU A 57 -11.21 -2.79 -3.97
C GLU A 57 -12.59 -3.40 -3.68
N PRO A 58 -13.09 -3.31 -2.43
CA PRO A 58 -14.36 -3.93 -2.05
C PRO A 58 -15.52 -3.49 -2.94
N GLU A 59 -15.57 -2.22 -3.34
CA GLU A 59 -16.62 -1.68 -4.21
C GLU A 59 -16.51 -2.14 -5.66
N CYS A 60 -15.34 -2.62 -6.07
CA CYS A 60 -15.10 -3.13 -7.42
C CYS A 60 -15.26 -4.65 -7.54
N GLY A 61 -15.29 -5.40 -6.43
CA GLY A 61 -15.40 -6.85 -6.41
C GLY A 61 -16.60 -7.33 -5.59
N ASP A 62 -16.43 -8.49 -4.94
CA ASP A 62 -17.47 -9.14 -4.14
C ASP A 62 -17.52 -8.63 -2.68
N GLY A 63 -16.99 -7.43 -2.41
CA GLY A 63 -16.82 -6.91 -1.05
C GLY A 63 -15.69 -7.60 -0.28
N TYR A 64 -15.85 -7.70 1.04
CA TYR A 64 -14.87 -8.37 1.90
C TYR A 64 -15.08 -9.88 1.92
N THR A 65 -14.25 -10.61 1.18
CA THR A 65 -14.34 -12.07 1.06
C THR A 65 -13.80 -12.82 2.28
N PHE A 66 -13.01 -12.17 3.14
CA PHE A 66 -12.34 -12.82 4.27
C PHE A 66 -13.25 -13.07 5.49
N ILE A 67 -14.50 -12.59 5.47
CA ILE A 67 -15.45 -12.77 6.59
C ILE A 67 -15.99 -14.19 6.54
N GLY A 68 -15.54 -15.05 7.46
CA GLY A 68 -15.89 -16.47 7.49
C GLY A 68 -15.04 -17.35 6.58
N ASP A 69 -14.07 -16.77 5.86
CA ASP A 69 -13.11 -17.45 4.99
C ASP A 69 -11.71 -16.82 5.19
N SER A 70 -11.03 -17.21 6.26
CA SER A 70 -9.75 -16.60 6.64
C SER A 70 -8.70 -16.77 5.53
N PRO A 71 -7.97 -15.70 5.14
CA PRO A 71 -6.89 -15.81 4.16
C PRO A 71 -5.61 -16.42 4.75
N THR A 72 -5.60 -16.74 6.04
CA THR A 72 -4.46 -17.33 6.75
C THR A 72 -4.89 -18.55 7.56
N ASP A 73 -4.01 -19.55 7.65
CA ASP A 73 -4.24 -20.78 8.41
C ASP A 73 -4.12 -20.58 9.94
N ARG A 74 -3.56 -19.44 10.36
CA ARG A 74 -3.34 -19.10 11.77
C ARG A 74 -4.03 -17.78 12.10
N GLU A 75 -4.64 -17.73 13.28
CA GLU A 75 -5.13 -16.51 13.90
C GLU A 75 -4.02 -15.84 14.73
N PHE A 76 -4.04 -14.51 14.74
CA PHE A 76 -3.07 -13.70 15.48
C PHE A 76 -3.80 -12.75 16.41
N SER A 77 -3.34 -12.63 17.65
CA SER A 77 -3.63 -11.46 18.47
C SER A 77 -2.93 -10.21 17.89
N TYR A 78 -3.34 -9.04 18.36
CA TYR A 78 -2.73 -7.77 17.95
C TYR A 78 -1.20 -7.75 18.19
N THR A 79 -0.76 -8.24 19.34
CA THR A 79 0.66 -8.26 19.71
C THR A 79 1.44 -9.28 18.89
N GLU A 80 0.90 -10.49 18.68
CA GLU A 80 1.57 -11.52 17.86
C GLU A 80 1.76 -11.07 16.41
N ALA A 81 0.79 -10.36 15.83
CA ALA A 81 0.90 -9.82 14.49
C ALA A 81 2.05 -8.80 14.39
N TRP A 82 2.23 -7.95 15.43
CA TRP A 82 3.33 -6.99 15.50
C TRP A 82 4.68 -7.69 15.67
N GLU A 83 4.81 -8.61 16.63
CA GLU A 83 6.06 -9.32 16.91
C GLU A 83 6.53 -10.12 15.67
N LEU A 84 5.60 -10.79 14.98
CA LEU A 84 5.92 -11.53 13.75
C LEU A 84 6.45 -10.60 12.64
N TYR A 85 5.86 -9.42 12.48
CA TYR A 85 6.31 -8.43 11.51
C TYR A 85 7.69 -7.86 11.89
N GLU A 86 7.89 -7.54 13.16
CA GLU A 86 9.15 -7.03 13.70
C GLU A 86 10.29 -8.04 13.49
N ASP A 87 10.09 -9.32 13.83
CA ASP A 87 11.07 -10.38 13.62
C ASP A 87 11.38 -10.61 12.13
N PHE A 88 10.35 -10.56 11.28
CA PHE A 88 10.52 -10.66 9.82
C PHE A 88 11.40 -9.53 9.27
N MET A 89 11.26 -8.30 9.78
CA MET A 89 12.06 -7.16 9.34
C MET A 89 13.47 -7.17 9.96
N ASN A 90 13.60 -7.48 11.25
CA ASN A 90 14.88 -7.59 11.93
C ASN A 90 15.78 -8.65 11.31
N SER A 91 15.23 -9.81 10.92
CA SER A 91 15.98 -10.87 10.21
C SER A 91 16.50 -10.46 8.83
N ARG A 92 16.03 -9.33 8.27
CA ARG A 92 16.49 -8.73 7.00
C ARG A 92 17.44 -7.55 7.20
N GLY A 93 17.87 -7.28 8.44
CA GLY A 93 18.80 -6.20 8.76
C GLY A 93 18.16 -4.84 8.99
N TYR A 94 16.83 -4.75 9.03
CA TYR A 94 16.15 -3.54 9.50
C TYR A 94 16.23 -3.48 11.03
N LYS A 95 16.22 -2.27 11.59
CA LYS A 95 16.24 -2.06 13.04
C LYS A 95 14.90 -1.51 13.50
N SER A 96 14.25 -2.23 14.42
CA SER A 96 13.08 -1.73 15.13
C SER A 96 13.40 -0.47 15.95
N ILE A 97 12.45 0.45 15.99
CA ILE A 97 12.53 1.69 16.76
C ILE A 97 11.26 1.86 17.60
N GLU A 98 11.37 2.57 18.71
CA GLU A 98 10.20 2.90 19.53
C GLU A 98 9.22 3.77 18.74
N ARG A 99 7.92 3.53 18.96
CA ARG A 99 6.85 4.31 18.35
C ARG A 99 6.95 5.78 18.76
N TYR A 100 6.66 6.67 17.81
CA TYR A 100 6.49 8.09 18.08
C TYR A 100 5.14 8.34 18.79
N PRO A 101 4.97 9.46 19.50
CA PRO A 101 3.67 9.83 20.04
C PRO A 101 2.69 10.12 18.90
N VAL A 102 1.40 9.89 19.17
CA VAL A 102 0.32 10.16 18.19
C VAL A 102 0.20 11.65 17.85
N VAL A 103 0.63 12.53 18.76
CA VAL A 103 0.70 13.98 18.54
C VAL A 103 2.03 14.33 17.87
N ALA A 104 1.98 15.03 16.75
CA ALA A 104 3.14 15.33 15.92
C ALA A 104 3.96 16.51 16.46
N ARG A 105 4.63 16.32 17.60
CA ARG A 105 5.33 17.39 18.34
C ARG A 105 6.56 17.99 17.63
N TRP A 106 7.07 17.34 16.59
CA TRP A 106 8.28 17.74 15.87
C TRP A 106 7.97 18.60 14.63
N ARG A 107 6.71 18.79 14.26
CA ARG A 107 6.28 19.49 13.04
C ARG A 107 5.12 20.42 13.35
N ASP A 108 4.88 21.41 12.48
CA ASP A 108 3.88 22.48 12.68
C ASP A 108 2.78 22.51 11.60
N ASP A 109 2.85 21.61 10.62
CA ASP A 109 1.91 21.52 9.49
C ASP A 109 0.77 20.49 9.71
N THR A 110 0.86 19.66 10.76
CA THR A 110 -0.20 18.72 11.18
C THR A 110 -0.15 18.51 12.69
N GLU A 111 -1.31 18.30 13.32
CA GLU A 111 -1.40 18.04 14.76
C GLU A 111 -1.11 16.58 15.13
N PHE A 112 -1.47 15.63 14.25
CA PHE A 112 -1.40 14.19 14.51
C PHE A 112 -0.63 13.44 13.43
N VAL A 113 -0.10 12.27 13.80
CA VAL A 113 0.58 11.34 12.90
C VAL A 113 -0.47 10.60 12.05
N GLY A 114 -0.53 10.93 10.74
CA GLY A 114 -1.46 10.32 9.79
C GLY A 114 -0.88 9.14 9.00
N GLY A 115 0.44 8.95 9.03
CA GLY A 115 1.13 7.83 8.39
C GLY A 115 2.53 7.65 8.97
N SER A 116 3.09 6.44 8.89
CA SER A 116 4.39 6.13 9.49
C SER A 116 5.53 7.05 9.00
N ILE A 117 5.45 7.52 7.75
CA ILE A 117 6.43 8.46 7.19
C ILE A 117 6.42 9.85 7.85
N TYR A 118 5.32 10.23 8.51
CA TYR A 118 5.21 11.53 9.18
C TYR A 118 6.19 11.68 10.33
N CYS A 119 6.61 10.56 10.94
CA CYS A 119 7.61 10.52 12.02
C CYS A 119 9.00 11.01 11.56
N PHE A 120 9.25 11.02 10.24
CA PHE A 120 10.54 11.38 9.65
C PHE A 120 10.50 12.68 8.86
N GLN A 121 9.31 13.24 8.62
CA GLN A 121 9.13 14.51 7.93
C GLN A 121 9.09 15.69 8.93
N PRO A 122 9.60 16.88 8.56
CA PRO A 122 10.25 17.22 7.29
C PRO A 122 11.79 17.15 7.33
N TYR A 123 12.39 16.73 8.45
CA TYR A 123 13.82 16.90 8.67
C TYR A 123 14.70 15.75 8.18
N VAL A 124 14.12 14.57 7.94
CA VAL A 124 14.83 13.41 7.38
C VAL A 124 14.48 13.23 5.90
N VAL A 125 13.21 13.40 5.55
CA VAL A 125 12.65 13.27 4.19
C VAL A 125 12.25 14.64 3.66
#